data_AF-A0A965YII9-F1
#
_entry.id   AF-A0A965YII9-F1
#
_cell.length_a   1.000
_cell.length_b   1.000
_cell.length_c   1.000
_cell.angle_alpha   90.00
_cell.angle_beta   90.00
_cell.angle_gamma   90.00
#
_symmetry.space_group_name_H-M   'P 1'
#
loop_
_entity.id
_entity.type
_entity.pdbx_description
1 polymer ?
#
loop_
_entity_poly.entity_id
_entity_poly.type
_entity_poly.pdbx_seq_one_letter_code
_entity_poly.pdbx_strand_id
1 'polypeptide(L)'
;MKNKFLFKTIILLVLTVLLSSCMATRTNVNGFNEAQGQTYKYDKVKQCYLFWGLIPLGRSKAHTPDNKRPCQIRTYYSFGDAIVSSILGGLFEMQTIKVIAKRTPGDQDYFAVGDEVTYKSGTKYLRGVIMSIIDGESCTLKNYEGKVIKMKFERMSK
;
A
#
# COMPACT_ATOMS: atom_id res chain seq x y z
N MET A 1 -47.22 15.68 0.35
CA MET A 1 -46.81 14.26 0.48
C MET A 1 -45.40 13.94 -0.06
N LYS A 2 -44.85 14.68 -1.03
CA LYS A 2 -43.51 14.41 -1.61
C LYS A 2 -42.34 14.51 -0.60
N ASN A 3 -42.34 15.49 0.31
CA ASN A 3 -41.21 15.69 1.25
C ASN A 3 -41.01 14.53 2.23
N LYS A 4 -42.08 13.88 2.69
CA LYS A 4 -41.98 12.73 3.61
C LYS A 4 -41.44 11.47 2.92
N PHE A 5 -41.68 11.32 1.62
CA PHE A 5 -41.14 10.21 0.82
C PHE A 5 -39.67 10.45 0.47
N LEU A 6 -39.33 11.67 0.04
CA LEU A 6 -37.94 12.08 -0.27
C LEU A 6 -37.03 11.99 0.96
N PHE A 7 -37.54 12.38 2.13
CA PHE A 7 -36.82 12.29 3.40
C PHE A 7 -36.52 10.83 3.79
N LYS A 8 -37.47 9.91 3.61
CA LYS A 8 -37.27 8.48 3.86
C LYS A 8 -36.23 7.87 2.91
N THR A 9 -36.24 8.24 1.63
CA THR A 9 -35.24 7.78 0.66
C THR A 9 -33.84 8.31 0.97
N ILE A 10 -33.71 9.56 1.43
CA ILE A 10 -32.41 10.12 1.84
C ILE A 10 -31.89 9.41 3.09
N ILE A 11 -32.74 9.17 4.09
CA ILE A 11 -32.34 8.43 5.30
C ILE A 11 -31.89 7.01 4.95
N LEU A 12 -32.61 6.31 4.08
CA LEU A 12 -32.24 4.96 3.64
C LEU A 12 -30.90 4.93 2.90
N LEU A 13 -30.66 5.93 2.05
CA LEU A 13 -29.39 6.09 1.33
C LEU A 13 -28.23 6.42 2.29
N VAL A 14 -28.45 7.28 3.27
CA VAL A 14 -27.44 7.57 4.31
C VAL A 14 -27.15 6.32 5.14
N LEU A 15 -28.17 5.56 5.53
CA LEU A 15 -28.02 4.35 6.34
C LEU A 15 -27.21 3.25 5.60
N THR A 16 -27.47 3.07 4.30
CA THR A 16 -26.74 2.10 3.45
C THR A 16 -25.28 2.51 3.25
N VAL A 17 -24.99 3.81 3.10
CA VAL A 17 -23.61 4.31 3.02
C VAL A 17 -22.87 4.09 4.35
N LEU A 18 -23.51 4.30 5.49
CA LEU A 18 -22.87 4.13 6.81
C LEU A 18 -22.48 2.67 7.10
N LEU A 19 -23.27 1.70 6.63
CA LEU A 19 -23.01 0.26 6.81
C LEU A 19 -21.80 -0.24 5.99
N SER A 20 -21.37 0.49 4.95
CA SER A 20 -20.28 0.08 4.06
C SER A 20 -18.86 0.41 4.59
N SER A 21 -18.76 1.11 5.73
CA SER A 21 -17.50 1.65 6.26
C SER A 21 -16.55 0.65 6.94
N CYS A 22 -16.93 -0.63 7.09
CA CYS A 22 -16.21 -1.56 7.96
C CYS A 22 -15.23 -2.54 7.28
N MET A 23 -15.07 -2.53 5.94
CA MET A 23 -14.20 -3.52 5.29
C MET A 23 -12.76 -3.02 5.13
N ALA A 24 -12.06 -2.90 6.26
CA ALA A 24 -10.60 -2.76 6.31
C ALA A 24 -10.02 -3.77 7.31
N THR A 25 -9.39 -4.83 6.81
CA THR A 25 -8.80 -5.88 7.64
C THR A 25 -7.29 -5.65 7.77
N ARG A 26 -6.77 -5.77 8.98
CA ARG A 26 -5.33 -5.75 9.25
C ARG A 26 -4.94 -7.03 9.96
N THR A 27 -4.08 -7.83 9.35
CA THR A 27 -3.56 -9.06 9.95
C THR A 27 -2.08 -8.89 10.22
N ASN A 28 -1.70 -9.00 11.50
CA ASN A 28 -0.31 -8.95 11.93
C ASN A 28 0.27 -10.37 11.94
N VAL A 29 1.43 -10.53 11.33
CA VAL A 29 2.16 -11.79 11.25
C VAL A 29 3.50 -11.61 11.96
N ASN A 30 3.94 -12.63 12.71
CA ASN A 30 5.22 -12.67 13.42
C ASN A 30 5.47 -11.46 14.34
N GLY A 31 4.49 -11.10 15.18
CA GLY A 31 4.68 -10.04 16.17
C GLY A 31 4.98 -8.66 15.57
N PHE A 32 4.39 -8.33 14.40
CA PHE A 32 4.65 -7.07 13.70
C PHE A 32 4.55 -5.82 14.59
N ASN A 33 3.67 -5.80 15.59
CA ASN A 33 3.56 -4.66 16.50
C ASN A 33 4.77 -4.53 17.45
N GLU A 34 5.34 -5.65 17.89
CA GLU A 34 6.45 -5.72 18.84
C GLU A 34 7.81 -5.56 18.15
N ALA A 35 7.89 -5.93 16.87
CA ALA A 35 9.10 -5.80 16.09
C ALA A 35 9.56 -4.33 15.98
N GLN A 36 10.85 -4.10 16.17
CA GLN A 36 11.47 -2.78 15.98
C GLN A 36 11.98 -2.62 14.55
N GLY A 37 11.89 -1.41 13.99
CA GLY A 37 12.41 -1.11 12.67
C GLY A 37 11.54 -0.14 11.87
N GLN A 38 12.04 0.24 10.70
CA GLN A 38 11.34 1.15 9.80
C GLN A 38 10.29 0.38 9.00
N THR A 39 9.05 0.86 9.01
CA THR A 39 7.96 0.27 8.23
C THR A 39 8.03 0.71 6.78
N TYR A 40 7.97 -0.25 5.86
CA TYR A 40 7.97 0.01 4.42
C TYR A 40 6.89 -0.83 3.73
N LYS A 41 6.46 -0.39 2.56
CA LYS A 41 5.60 -1.17 1.67
C LYS A 41 6.45 -2.26 1.01
N TYR A 42 6.19 -3.52 1.35
CA TYR A 42 6.84 -4.66 0.72
C TYR A 42 6.18 -4.97 -0.62
N ASP A 43 4.86 -5.10 -0.62
CA ASP A 43 4.11 -5.41 -1.84
C ASP A 43 2.71 -4.76 -1.81
N LYS A 44 2.12 -4.59 -2.99
CA LYS A 44 0.75 -4.14 -3.15
C LYS A 44 0.14 -4.80 -4.37
N VAL A 45 -0.94 -5.54 -4.16
CA VAL A 45 -1.69 -6.22 -5.21
C VAL A 45 -3.16 -5.84 -5.12
N LYS A 46 -3.87 -5.87 -6.24
CA LYS A 46 -5.32 -5.76 -6.30
C LYS A 46 -5.94 -7.12 -6.54
N GLN A 47 -6.95 -7.47 -5.75
CA GLN A 47 -7.80 -8.63 -5.97
C GLN A 47 -9.12 -8.13 -6.55
N CYS A 48 -9.52 -8.68 -7.69
CA CYS A 48 -10.78 -8.36 -8.32
C CYS A 48 -11.83 -9.40 -7.93
N TYR A 49 -13.08 -8.97 -7.85
CA TYR A 49 -14.23 -9.80 -7.57
C TYR A 49 -15.39 -9.47 -8.53
N LEU A 50 -16.21 -10.48 -8.82
CA LEU A 50 -17.50 -10.33 -9.49
C LEU A 50 -18.65 -10.48 -8.50
N PHE A 51 -19.80 -9.95 -8.88
CA PHE A 51 -21.07 -10.10 -8.17
C PHE A 51 -20.95 -9.65 -6.70
N TRP A 52 -20.63 -8.38 -6.47
CA TRP A 52 -20.55 -7.78 -5.13
C TRP A 52 -19.57 -8.51 -4.18
N GLY A 53 -18.45 -8.99 -4.71
CA GLY A 53 -17.44 -9.66 -3.89
C GLY A 53 -17.59 -11.18 -3.76
N LEU A 54 -18.63 -11.80 -4.35
CA LEU A 54 -18.87 -13.25 -4.19
C LEU A 54 -17.81 -14.12 -4.89
N ILE A 55 -17.44 -13.76 -6.12
CA ILE A 55 -16.56 -14.61 -6.93
C ILE A 55 -15.23 -13.89 -7.18
N PRO A 56 -14.11 -14.36 -6.60
CA PRO A 56 -12.80 -13.79 -6.90
C PRO A 56 -12.41 -14.08 -8.35
N LEU A 57 -12.13 -13.02 -9.11
CA LEU A 57 -11.56 -13.13 -10.45
C LEU A 57 -10.05 -13.34 -10.34
N GLY A 58 -9.65 -14.60 -10.51
CA GLY A 58 -8.26 -15.01 -10.35
C GLY A 58 -7.79 -14.96 -8.89
N ARG A 59 -6.52 -15.31 -8.67
CA ARG A 59 -5.88 -15.26 -7.35
C ARG A 59 -4.67 -14.34 -7.42
N SER A 60 -4.86 -13.12 -6.94
CA SER A 60 -3.76 -12.19 -6.72
C SER A 60 -2.99 -12.62 -5.48
N LYS A 61 -1.78 -13.14 -5.67
CA LYS A 61 -0.90 -13.51 -4.56
C LYS A 61 0.00 -12.32 -4.24
N ALA A 62 -0.21 -11.69 -3.09
CA ALA A 62 0.74 -10.73 -2.57
C ALA A 62 1.98 -11.49 -2.07
N HIS A 63 3.16 -11.02 -2.46
CA HIS A 63 4.40 -11.56 -1.93
C HIS A 63 4.52 -11.18 -0.46
N THR A 64 4.89 -12.15 0.37
CA THR A 64 5.25 -11.93 1.76
C THR A 64 6.77 -12.04 1.91
N PRO A 65 7.38 -11.28 2.83
CA PRO A 65 8.77 -11.54 3.20
C PRO A 65 8.90 -12.95 3.80
N ASP A 66 10.12 -13.50 3.80
CA ASP A 66 10.39 -14.84 4.34
C ASP A 66 9.74 -15.07 5.71
N ASN A 67 9.31 -16.32 5.97
CA ASN A 67 8.48 -16.73 7.11
C ASN A 67 8.95 -16.30 8.51
N LYS A 68 10.18 -15.78 8.65
CA LYS A 68 10.76 -15.29 9.90
C LYS A 68 10.61 -13.78 10.10
N ARG A 69 10.28 -13.02 9.05
CA ARG A 69 10.19 -11.56 9.13
C ARG A 69 8.78 -11.09 9.55
N PRO A 70 8.69 -10.05 10.39
CA PRO A 70 7.43 -9.43 10.78
C PRO A 70 6.78 -8.70 9.60
N CYS A 71 5.51 -9.00 9.32
CA CYS A 71 4.73 -8.29 8.30
C CYS A 71 3.28 -8.04 8.75
N GLN A 72 2.67 -7.02 8.18
CA GLN A 72 1.26 -6.66 8.37
C GLN A 72 0.60 -6.60 6.99
N ILE A 73 -0.41 -7.44 6.79
CA ILE A 73 -1.22 -7.42 5.58
C ILE A 73 -2.42 -6.53 5.86
N ARG A 74 -2.59 -5.50 5.04
CA ARG A 74 -3.73 -4.59 5.08
C ARG A 74 -4.58 -4.79 3.84
N THR A 75 -5.82 -5.17 4.05
CA THR A 75 -6.81 -5.33 3.00
C THR A 75 -7.85 -4.24 3.15
N TYR A 76 -8.07 -3.45 2.11
CA TYR A 76 -8.98 -2.31 2.16
C TYR A 76 -9.59 -1.99 0.78
N TYR A 77 -10.75 -1.33 0.81
CA TYR A 77 -11.35 -0.73 -0.37
C TYR A 77 -10.90 0.71 -0.51
N SER A 78 -10.42 1.06 -1.70
CA SER A 78 -10.22 2.47 -2.03
C SER A 78 -11.57 3.12 -2.35
N PHE A 79 -11.69 4.41 -2.08
CA PHE A 79 -12.84 5.20 -2.52
C PHE A 79 -13.09 5.09 -4.04
N GLY A 80 -12.02 5.04 -4.83
CA GLY A 80 -12.13 4.82 -6.28
C GLY A 80 -12.68 3.44 -6.63
N ASP A 81 -12.34 2.40 -5.85
CA ASP A 81 -12.86 1.06 -6.07
C ASP A 81 -14.38 1.00 -5.80
N ALA A 82 -14.86 1.76 -4.79
CA ALA A 82 -16.29 1.89 -4.47
C ALA A 82 -17.10 2.60 -5.57
N ILE A 83 -16.54 3.63 -6.19
CA ILE A 83 -17.18 4.33 -7.33
C ILE A 83 -17.33 3.37 -8.51
N VAL A 84 -16.27 2.64 -8.86
CA VAL A 84 -16.29 1.69 -9.98
C VAL A 84 -17.34 0.60 -9.75
N SER A 85 -17.39 0.03 -8.54
CA SER A 85 -18.42 -0.94 -8.16
C SER A 85 -19.82 -0.35 -8.29
N SER A 86 -20.04 0.88 -7.80
CA SER A 86 -21.35 1.54 -7.88
C SER A 86 -21.80 1.80 -9.32
N ILE A 87 -20.89 2.25 -10.20
CA ILE A 87 -21.20 2.49 -11.63
C ILE A 87 -21.57 1.19 -12.34
N LEU A 88 -20.87 0.10 -12.01
CA LEU A 88 -21.10 -1.22 -12.60
C LEU A 88 -22.22 -2.01 -11.90
N GLY A 89 -23.01 -1.36 -11.02
CA GLY A 89 -24.10 -2.00 -10.29
C GLY A 89 -23.65 -3.13 -9.36
N GLY A 90 -22.37 -3.11 -8.96
CA GLY A 90 -21.70 -4.15 -8.18
C GLY A 90 -21.33 -5.39 -8.95
N LEU A 91 -21.42 -5.39 -10.28
CA LEU A 91 -20.94 -6.53 -11.07
C LEU A 91 -19.44 -6.74 -10.93
N PHE A 92 -18.67 -5.67 -10.73
CA PHE A 92 -17.22 -5.72 -10.62
C PHE A 92 -16.71 -4.90 -9.44
N GLU A 93 -15.88 -5.52 -8.61
CA GLU A 93 -15.37 -4.94 -7.39
C GLU A 93 -13.86 -5.17 -7.28
N MET A 94 -13.14 -4.21 -6.70
CA MET A 94 -11.69 -4.31 -6.53
C MET A 94 -11.32 -4.07 -5.07
N GLN A 95 -10.51 -4.97 -4.53
CA GLN A 95 -9.97 -4.87 -3.19
C GLN A 95 -8.45 -4.72 -3.26
N THR A 96 -7.90 -3.80 -2.48
CA THR A 96 -6.46 -3.59 -2.44
C THR A 96 -5.85 -4.31 -1.25
N ILE A 97 -4.84 -5.13 -1.50
CA ILE A 97 -4.04 -5.83 -0.49
C ILE A 97 -2.66 -5.19 -0.47
N LYS A 98 -2.28 -4.56 0.65
CA LYS A 98 -0.97 -3.95 0.88
C LYS A 98 -0.23 -4.74 1.95
N VAL A 99 0.95 -5.25 1.63
CA VAL A 99 1.86 -5.90 2.57
C VAL A 99 2.86 -4.87 3.06
N ILE A 100 2.87 -4.66 4.37
CA ILE A 100 3.81 -3.76 5.05
C ILE A 100 4.76 -4.63 5.85
N ALA A 101 6.05 -4.44 5.69
CA ALA A 101 7.07 -5.14 6.48
C ALA A 101 7.90 -4.13 7.26
N LYS A 102 8.66 -4.63 8.23
CA LYS A 102 9.66 -3.83 8.97
C LYS A 102 11.05 -4.27 8.53
N ARG A 103 11.97 -3.31 8.38
CA ARG A 103 13.41 -3.58 8.20
C ARG A 103 14.16 -3.11 9.43
N THR A 104 15.14 -3.89 9.85
CA THR A 104 16.00 -3.61 11.00
C THR A 104 17.45 -3.45 10.51
N PRO A 105 18.32 -2.67 11.20
CA PRO A 105 19.74 -2.63 10.87
C PRO A 105 20.33 -4.06 10.85
N GLY A 106 20.88 -4.47 9.70
CA GLY A 106 21.37 -5.83 9.47
C GLY A 106 20.63 -6.61 8.37
N ASP A 107 19.43 -6.16 7.96
CA ASP A 107 18.77 -6.70 6.78
C ASP A 107 19.47 -6.24 5.48
N GLN A 108 19.57 -7.12 4.48
CA GLN A 108 20.16 -6.78 3.17
C GLN A 108 19.45 -5.60 2.48
N ASP A 109 18.14 -5.48 2.69
CA ASP A 109 17.32 -4.42 2.10
C ASP A 109 17.28 -3.13 2.97
N TYR A 110 18.04 -3.10 4.07
CA TYR A 110 18.12 -1.93 4.94
C TYR A 110 19.06 -0.89 4.34
N PHE A 111 18.58 0.34 4.23
CA PHE A 111 19.36 1.49 3.79
C PHE A 111 19.57 2.44 4.97
N ALA A 112 20.81 2.81 5.22
CA ALA A 112 21.21 3.79 6.23
C ALA A 112 21.59 5.12 5.57
N VAL A 113 21.55 6.19 6.37
CA VAL A 113 22.14 7.47 5.96
C VAL A 113 23.65 7.30 5.85
N GLY A 114 24.22 7.76 4.74
CA GLY A 114 25.63 7.57 4.41
C GLY A 114 25.90 6.39 3.47
N ASP A 115 24.92 5.51 3.21
CA ASP A 115 25.11 4.41 2.27
C ASP A 115 25.26 4.93 0.83
N GLU A 116 26.24 4.38 0.11
CA GLU A 116 26.34 4.52 -1.33
C GLU A 116 25.34 3.59 -2.02
N VAL A 117 24.53 4.16 -2.91
CA VAL A 117 23.52 3.43 -3.65
C VAL A 117 23.57 3.78 -5.13
N THR A 118 23.32 2.78 -5.96
CA THR A 118 23.08 2.95 -7.39
C THR A 118 21.57 3.07 -7.61
N TYR A 119 21.13 4.11 -8.30
CA TYR A 119 19.72 4.36 -8.59
C TYR A 119 19.48 4.52 -10.08
N LYS A 120 18.29 4.14 -10.53
CA LYS A 120 17.88 4.29 -11.93
C LYS A 120 17.21 5.65 -12.17
N SER A 121 17.83 6.47 -13.00
CA SER A 121 17.28 7.75 -13.48
C SER A 121 17.03 7.68 -14.98
N GLY A 122 15.77 7.47 -15.37
CA GLY A 122 15.40 7.21 -16.76
C GLY A 122 16.02 5.91 -17.27
N THR A 123 16.89 6.00 -18.27
CA THR A 123 17.62 4.86 -18.86
C THR A 123 19.00 4.63 -18.25
N LYS A 124 19.50 5.56 -17.42
CA LYS A 124 20.84 5.50 -16.86
C LYS A 124 20.83 5.06 -15.39
N TYR A 125 21.87 4.36 -14.99
CA TYR A 125 22.17 4.06 -13.60
C TYR A 125 23.20 5.05 -13.10
N LEU A 126 22.86 5.77 -12.04
CA LEU A 126 23.71 6.78 -11.41
C LEU A 126 24.00 6.35 -9.98
N ARG A 127 25.11 6.82 -9.42
CA ARG A 127 25.48 6.53 -8.03
C ARG A 127 25.26 7.77 -7.18
N GLY A 128 24.95 7.60 -5.91
CA GLY A 128 24.81 8.70 -4.97
C GLY A 128 24.83 8.21 -3.53
N VAL A 129 24.93 9.16 -2.61
CA VAL A 129 24.97 8.89 -1.16
C VAL A 129 23.63 9.28 -0.55
N ILE A 130 23.08 8.42 0.30
CA ILE A 130 21.85 8.74 1.04
C ILE A 130 22.17 9.81 2.10
N MET A 131 21.52 10.96 2.00
CA MET A 131 21.69 12.07 2.94
C MET A 131 20.67 12.04 4.08
N SER A 132 19.43 11.68 3.79
CA SER A 132 18.37 11.60 4.79
C SER A 132 17.29 10.63 4.37
N ILE A 133 16.73 9.91 5.33
CA ILE A 133 15.58 9.02 5.11
C ILE A 133 14.33 9.82 5.48
N ILE A 134 13.40 9.94 4.54
CA ILE A 134 12.17 10.72 4.75
C ILE A 134 11.12 9.84 5.42
N ASP A 135 10.91 8.66 4.85
CA ASP A 135 10.00 7.63 5.33
C ASP A 135 10.60 6.25 4.98
N GLY A 136 9.94 5.16 5.36
CA GLY A 136 10.41 3.82 4.98
C GLY A 136 10.26 3.50 3.49
N GLU A 137 9.74 4.39 2.66
CA GLU A 137 9.57 4.19 1.21
C GLU A 137 10.56 5.04 0.37
N SER A 138 11.09 6.13 0.92
CA SER A 138 11.77 7.20 0.21
C SER A 138 12.93 7.80 1.01
N CYS A 139 14.00 8.15 0.29
CA CYS A 139 15.12 8.90 0.84
C CYS A 139 15.52 10.07 -0.07
N THR A 140 16.31 10.95 0.51
CA THR A 140 17.00 12.02 -0.19
C THR A 140 18.44 11.58 -0.42
N LEU A 141 18.89 11.63 -1.66
CA LEU A 141 20.23 11.27 -2.06
C LEU A 141 20.94 12.44 -2.74
N LYS A 142 22.26 12.49 -2.56
CA LYS A 142 23.13 13.44 -3.24
C LYS A 142 23.92 12.69 -4.31
N ASN A 143 23.76 13.10 -5.56
CA ASN A 143 24.58 12.61 -6.66
C ASN A 143 26.02 13.14 -6.52
N TYR A 144 26.99 12.49 -7.18
CA TYR A 144 28.37 12.97 -7.28
C TYR A 144 28.48 14.35 -7.96
N GLU A 145 27.49 14.72 -8.76
CA GLU A 145 27.33 16.07 -9.33
C GLU A 145 26.86 17.13 -8.31
N GLY A 146 26.69 16.76 -7.03
CA GLY A 146 26.25 17.64 -5.96
C GLY A 146 24.74 17.87 -5.87
N LYS A 147 23.96 17.37 -6.84
CA LYS A 147 22.50 17.51 -6.87
C LYS A 147 21.80 16.62 -5.86
N VAL A 148 20.85 17.20 -5.13
CA VAL A 148 20.01 16.51 -4.15
C VAL A 148 18.69 16.08 -4.79
N ILE A 149 18.33 14.80 -4.68
CA ILE A 149 17.18 14.19 -5.35
C ILE A 149 16.39 13.35 -4.33
N LYS A 150 15.06 13.46 -4.35
CA LYS A 150 14.17 12.55 -3.61
C LYS A 150 13.87 11.32 -4.45
N MET A 151 14.03 10.13 -3.88
CA MET A 151 13.84 8.88 -4.61
C MET A 151 13.37 7.75 -3.71
N LYS A 152 12.65 6.79 -4.30
CA LYS A 152 12.12 5.61 -3.62
C LYS A 152 13.16 4.50 -3.56
N PHE A 153 13.19 3.78 -2.44
CA PHE A 153 14.10 2.63 -2.25
C PHE A 153 13.89 1.52 -3.29
N GLU A 154 12.66 1.34 -3.80
CA GLU A 154 12.36 0.38 -4.89
C GLU A 154 13.15 0.65 -6.19
N ARG A 155 13.73 1.84 -6.36
CA ARG A 155 14.52 2.22 -7.55
C ARG A 155 16.03 2.22 -7.31
N MET A 156 16.46 1.68 -6.17
CA MET A 156 17.85 1.69 -5.72
C MET A 156 18.36 0.27 -5.49
N SER A 157 19.66 0.08 -5.70
CA SER A 157 20.41 -1.10 -5.29
C SER A 157 21.67 -0.66 -4.56
N LYS A 158 22.07 -1.45 -3.57
CA LYS A 158 23.45 -1.45 -3.07
C LYS A 158 24.34 -2.20 -4.05
#